data_AF-A0A2T5EGT6-F1
#
_entry.id   AF-A0A2T5EGT6-F1
#
_cell.length_a   1.000
_cell.length_b   1.000
_cell.length_c   1.000
_cell.angle_alpha   90.00
_cell.angle_beta   90.00
_cell.angle_gamma   90.00
#
_symmetry.space_group_name_H-M   'P 1'
#
loop_
_entity.id
_entity.type
_entity.pdbx_description
1 polymer ?
#
loop_
_entity_poly.entity_id
_entity_poly.type
_entity_poly.pdbx_seq_one_letter_code
_entity_poly.pdbx_strand_id
1 'polypeptide(L)'
;MRLISTSKSWWLGKDVHTWKVDDGKYQFDITDPTEQRKCWFLIDENDNPIFIANAYLLDQLVDAKKKDVSQKAKSLLVFFRFLKTNDLEWNMTTPEVERSYRPIFQFRAKLKQLVEHGIYEDTTAAGYLSHIRSFYTFCYRHRYLEQLPFNITGKTRYGNDITDCSISIRSRTRRLRPLSEYHLKLLFQSWHVVAPEIRLCILMSLFIGLRETEVSSIPKRLFKVPKGFKGRNVPDITVGPKTRVRTKGSVERQIPFPVWLINLVNKYHKTERYKKRAEDYKLMYDCSDDQVPAILNRDGEPYSTATLTSLWGKITKEIRKIDPHYRHKWHDCRCTYGCGTMDAYLAVNGLDRNMALSQLKKNMGHSRSTTTLLYLEFWDNDPHTTIIADVMGDFVEMIIESIGV
;
A
#
# COMPACT_ATOMS: atom_id res chain seq x y z
N MET A 1 2.85 26.78 11.05
CA MET A 1 2.60 25.33 11.25
C MET A 1 3.15 24.43 10.12
N ARG A 2 4.00 23.45 10.47
CA ARG A 2 4.59 22.45 9.56
C ARG A 2 4.80 21.10 10.25
N LEU A 3 5.03 20.05 9.46
CA LEU A 3 5.44 18.73 9.97
C LEU A 3 6.95 18.61 9.90
N ILE A 4 7.55 18.17 11.00
CA ILE A 4 8.93 17.68 11.06
C ILE A 4 8.90 16.19 11.37
N SER A 5 9.98 15.49 11.04
CA SER A 5 10.08 14.08 11.35
C SER A 5 11.37 13.76 12.06
N THR A 6 11.34 12.75 12.91
CA THR A 6 12.56 12.15 13.47
C THR A 6 13.45 11.59 12.35
N SER A 7 14.68 11.23 12.72
CA SER A 7 15.54 10.30 11.96
C SER A 7 14.80 8.99 11.62
N LYS A 8 15.41 8.16 10.74
CA LYS A 8 14.81 6.88 10.27
C LYS A 8 14.30 6.02 11.46
N SER A 9 14.99 6.09 12.58
CA SER A 9 14.56 5.61 13.89
C SER A 9 14.92 6.61 15.00
N TRP A 10 14.27 6.49 16.15
CA TRP A 10 14.50 7.28 17.36
C TRP A 10 14.25 6.39 18.58
N TRP A 11 14.74 6.76 19.75
CA TRP A 11 14.70 5.90 20.94
C TRP A 11 13.82 6.48 22.03
N LEU A 12 13.04 5.63 22.68
CA LEU A 12 12.37 5.88 23.94
C LEU A 12 12.93 4.92 24.97
N GLY A 13 13.17 5.37 26.19
CA GLY A 13 13.50 4.48 27.29
C GLY A 13 12.79 4.90 28.55
N LYS A 14 13.10 4.20 29.64
CA LYS A 14 12.51 4.43 30.95
C LYS A 14 12.87 5.82 31.49
N ASP A 15 14.13 6.21 31.29
CA ASP A 15 14.68 7.49 31.74
C ASP A 15 15.58 8.09 30.65
N VAL A 16 15.54 9.42 30.51
CA VAL A 16 16.42 10.18 29.60
C VAL A 16 17.30 11.09 30.45
N HIS A 17 18.60 10.86 30.41
CA HIS A 17 19.59 11.70 31.08
C HIS A 17 20.19 12.67 30.07
N THR A 18 20.03 13.98 30.29
CA THR A 18 20.59 15.00 29.40
C THR A 18 21.68 15.78 30.13
N TRP A 19 22.81 16.04 29.46
CA TRP A 19 23.86 16.90 29.97
C TRP A 19 24.36 17.84 28.87
N LYS A 20 24.88 19.00 29.26
CA LYS A 20 25.47 19.98 28.35
C LYS A 20 26.98 19.77 28.33
N VAL A 21 27.55 19.61 27.15
CA VAL A 21 29.01 19.55 26.96
C VAL A 21 29.58 20.95 26.72
N ASP A 22 30.89 21.11 26.90
CA ASP A 22 31.59 22.41 26.93
C ASP A 22 31.40 23.27 25.65
N ASP A 23 31.09 22.64 24.50
CA ASP A 23 30.80 23.33 23.24
C ASP A 23 29.36 23.88 23.14
N GLY A 24 28.58 23.75 24.22
CA GLY A 24 27.20 24.22 24.30
C GLY A 24 26.16 23.26 23.75
N LYS A 25 26.56 22.11 23.18
CA LYS A 25 25.62 21.08 22.71
C LYS A 25 25.06 20.26 23.88
N TYR A 26 23.82 19.82 23.73
CA TYR A 26 23.21 18.87 24.63
C TYR A 26 23.48 17.45 24.13
N GLN A 27 23.96 16.60 25.03
CA GLN A 27 24.04 15.15 24.86
C GLN A 27 22.96 14.49 25.70
N PHE A 28 22.60 13.26 25.35
CA PHE A 28 21.65 12.48 26.12
C PHE A 28 22.01 11.00 26.13
N ASP A 29 21.59 10.32 27.17
CA ASP A 29 21.61 8.87 27.32
C ASP A 29 20.22 8.37 27.70
N ILE A 30 19.88 7.15 27.29
CA ILE A 30 18.55 6.58 27.47
C ILE A 30 18.69 5.24 28.19
N THR A 31 18.05 5.15 29.36
CA THR A 31 17.98 3.90 30.10
C THR A 31 16.95 2.97 29.46
N ASP A 32 17.34 1.73 29.16
CA ASP A 32 16.51 0.71 28.48
C ASP A 32 15.93 1.21 27.13
N PRO A 33 16.80 1.55 26.16
CA PRO A 33 16.38 2.19 24.93
C PRO A 33 15.62 1.21 24.03
N THR A 34 14.34 1.50 23.82
CA THR A 34 13.49 0.87 22.81
C THR A 34 13.49 1.72 21.55
N GLU A 35 13.99 1.15 20.46
CA GLU A 35 13.96 1.78 19.14
C GLU A 35 12.52 1.87 18.59
N GLN A 36 12.14 3.08 18.18
CA GLN A 36 10.86 3.41 17.58
C GLN A 36 11.03 3.80 16.11
N ARG A 37 10.01 3.50 15.33
CA ARG A 37 9.93 3.88 13.92
C ARG A 37 9.79 5.38 13.78
N LYS A 38 10.18 5.92 12.62
CA LYS A 38 9.98 7.32 12.25
C LYS A 38 8.63 7.90 12.71
N CYS A 39 8.69 8.92 13.56
CA CYS A 39 7.52 9.69 14.00
C CYS A 39 7.48 11.05 13.30
N TRP A 40 6.28 11.61 13.18
CA TRP A 40 6.04 12.95 12.69
C TRP A 40 5.58 13.82 13.84
N PHE A 41 6.11 15.03 13.94
CA PHE A 41 5.70 16.04 14.91
C PHE A 41 5.15 17.26 14.19
N LEU A 42 4.06 17.79 14.73
CA LEU A 42 3.45 19.03 14.33
C LEU A 42 4.02 20.16 15.18
N ILE A 43 4.60 21.14 14.49
CA ILE A 43 5.14 22.36 15.11
C ILE A 43 4.44 23.59 14.53
N ASP A 44 4.35 24.65 15.32
CA ASP A 44 3.75 25.92 14.91
C ASP A 44 4.69 26.73 14.00
N GLU A 45 4.57 28.05 13.97
CA GLU A 45 5.45 28.95 13.20
C GLU A 45 6.59 29.53 14.02
N ASN A 46 6.51 29.41 15.35
CA ASN A 46 7.54 29.79 16.31
C ASN A 46 8.39 28.56 16.70
N ASP A 47 8.32 27.49 15.90
CA ASP A 47 8.94 26.19 16.14
C ASP A 47 8.54 25.50 17.46
N ASN A 48 7.42 25.90 18.08
CA ASN A 48 6.90 25.21 19.26
C ASN A 48 6.11 23.96 18.88
N PRO A 49 6.24 22.85 19.63
CA PRO A 49 5.46 21.65 19.40
C PRO A 49 3.99 21.85 19.79
N ILE A 50 3.08 21.43 18.91
CA ILE A 50 1.65 21.35 19.25
C ILE A 50 1.43 20.11 20.12
N PHE A 51 1.53 20.31 21.44
CA PHE A 51 1.55 19.24 22.44
C PHE A 51 0.47 18.18 22.22
N ILE A 52 -0.81 18.58 22.15
CA ILE A 52 -1.93 17.61 22.09
C ILE A 52 -1.93 16.78 20.80
N ALA A 53 -1.54 17.39 19.67
CA ALA A 53 -1.44 16.69 18.40
C ALA A 53 -0.28 15.68 18.41
N ASN A 54 0.84 16.06 19.03
CA ASN A 54 2.03 15.24 19.15
C ASN A 54 1.83 14.09 20.14
N ALA A 55 1.16 14.34 21.26
CA ALA A 55 0.76 13.31 22.22
C ALA A 55 -0.11 12.24 21.54
N TYR A 56 -1.06 12.65 20.70
CA TYR A 56 -1.84 11.70 19.90
C TYR A 56 -0.98 10.88 18.92
N LEU A 57 -0.06 11.51 18.18
CA LEU A 57 0.77 10.77 17.22
C LEU A 57 1.69 9.77 17.94
N LEU A 58 2.18 10.11 19.13
CA LEU A 58 2.96 9.23 19.99
C LEU A 58 2.13 8.06 20.51
N ASP A 59 0.94 8.30 21.07
CA ASP A 59 0.02 7.23 21.49
C ASP A 59 -0.27 6.25 20.34
N GLN A 60 -0.49 6.78 19.13
CA GLN A 60 -0.77 5.92 17.98
C GLN A 60 0.43 5.04 17.60
N LEU A 61 1.65 5.56 17.73
CA LEU A 61 2.85 4.82 17.37
C LEU A 61 3.28 3.84 18.46
N VAL A 62 3.33 4.30 19.70
CA VAL A 62 3.88 3.58 20.86
C VAL A 62 2.83 2.65 21.45
N ASP A 63 1.71 3.20 21.91
CA ASP A 63 0.69 2.43 22.64
C ASP A 63 -0.17 1.60 21.69
N ALA A 64 -0.66 2.20 20.61
CA ALA A 64 -1.48 1.51 19.61
C ALA A 64 -0.65 0.72 18.58
N LYS A 65 0.69 0.75 18.70
CA LYS A 65 1.66 0.01 17.87
C LYS A 65 1.40 0.13 16.36
N LYS A 66 0.96 1.30 15.90
CA LYS A 66 0.71 1.53 14.46
C LYS A 66 2.03 1.59 13.71
N LYS A 67 2.08 0.98 12.53
CA LYS A 67 3.30 0.91 11.70
C LYS A 67 3.67 2.25 11.04
N ASP A 68 2.69 3.11 10.82
CA ASP A 68 2.82 4.40 10.13
C ASP A 68 1.73 5.36 10.60
N VAL A 69 2.14 6.56 11.00
CA VAL A 69 1.26 7.66 11.44
C VAL A 69 1.26 8.85 10.47
N SER A 70 1.95 8.76 9.33
CA SER A 70 2.12 9.86 8.36
C SER A 70 0.79 10.47 7.91
N GLN A 71 -0.22 9.63 7.69
CA GLN A 71 -1.53 10.07 7.22
C GLN A 71 -2.35 10.76 8.32
N LYS A 72 -2.19 10.31 9.58
CA LYS A 72 -2.76 11.00 10.75
C LYS A 72 -2.08 12.35 10.95
N ALA A 73 -0.76 12.40 10.87
CA ALA A 73 0.03 13.63 10.99
C ALA A 73 -0.36 14.66 9.91
N LYS A 74 -0.51 14.23 8.65
CA LYS A 74 -1.01 15.10 7.56
C LYS A 74 -2.43 15.61 7.83
N SER A 75 -3.31 14.76 8.35
CA SER A 75 -4.69 15.16 8.67
C SER A 75 -4.71 16.18 9.81
N LEU A 76 -3.90 15.97 10.86
CA LEU A 76 -3.71 16.93 11.95
C LEU A 76 -3.14 18.26 11.44
N LEU A 77 -2.12 18.24 10.57
CA LEU A 77 -1.57 19.46 9.98
C LEU A 77 -2.66 20.29 9.27
N VAL A 78 -3.47 19.63 8.44
CA VAL A 78 -4.56 20.30 7.70
C VAL A 78 -5.63 20.82 8.65
N PHE A 79 -5.97 20.05 9.69
CA PHE A 79 -6.95 20.45 10.70
C PHE A 79 -6.46 21.64 11.55
N PHE A 80 -5.26 21.58 12.11
CA PHE A 80 -4.72 22.66 12.95
C PHE A 80 -4.43 23.94 12.14
N ARG A 81 -4.06 23.82 10.87
CA ARG A 81 -4.03 24.99 9.96
C ARG A 81 -5.41 25.58 9.75
N PHE A 82 -6.43 24.73 9.53
CA PHE A 82 -7.81 25.19 9.43
C PHE A 82 -8.26 25.91 10.71
N LEU A 83 -7.99 25.34 11.88
CA LEU A 83 -8.31 25.97 13.17
C LEU A 83 -7.68 27.35 13.29
N LYS A 84 -6.37 27.45 13.02
CA LYS A 84 -5.65 28.72 13.07
C LYS A 84 -6.23 29.75 12.09
N THR A 85 -6.49 29.35 10.84
CA THR A 85 -7.03 30.27 9.82
C THR A 85 -8.42 30.80 10.16
N ASN A 86 -9.18 30.09 10.99
CA ASN A 86 -10.53 30.46 11.38
C ASN A 86 -10.64 30.89 12.85
N ASP A 87 -9.50 31.10 13.52
CA ASP A 87 -9.41 31.49 14.94
C ASP A 87 -10.23 30.58 15.87
N LEU A 88 -10.09 29.27 15.69
CA LEU A 88 -10.80 28.25 16.47
C LEU A 88 -9.84 27.50 17.39
N GLU A 89 -10.25 27.25 18.63
CA GLU A 89 -9.56 26.29 19.48
C GLU A 89 -10.11 24.87 19.26
N TRP A 90 -9.24 23.87 19.23
CA TRP A 90 -9.62 22.49 18.94
C TRP A 90 -10.58 21.90 19.99
N ASN A 91 -10.52 22.39 21.23
CA ASN A 91 -11.25 21.89 22.41
C ASN A 91 -12.60 22.60 22.66
N MET A 92 -13.04 23.52 21.78
CA MET A 92 -14.37 24.15 21.85
C MET A 92 -15.49 23.13 21.59
N THR A 93 -15.77 22.31 22.60
CA THR A 93 -16.58 21.09 22.49
C THR A 93 -17.67 21.01 23.56
N THR A 94 -17.83 22.07 24.36
CA THR A 94 -18.77 22.09 25.49
C THR A 94 -20.23 22.03 25.01
N PRO A 95 -21.17 21.58 25.86
CA PRO A 95 -22.57 21.41 25.48
C PRO A 95 -23.23 22.71 24.99
N GLU A 96 -22.77 23.86 25.48
CA GLU A 96 -23.30 25.19 25.16
C GLU A 96 -22.95 25.62 23.73
N VAL A 97 -21.88 25.05 23.16
CA VAL A 97 -21.51 25.30 21.76
C VAL A 97 -22.40 24.47 20.85
N GLU A 98 -23.20 25.15 20.04
CA GLU A 98 -24.03 24.52 19.02
C GLU A 98 -23.18 23.59 18.15
N ARG A 99 -23.73 22.43 17.81
CA ARG A 99 -23.03 21.38 17.08
C ARG A 99 -22.34 21.89 15.81
N SER A 100 -22.99 22.79 15.07
CA SER A 100 -22.47 23.40 13.84
C SER A 100 -21.20 24.23 14.06
N TYR A 101 -21.08 24.91 15.21
CA TYR A 101 -19.93 25.72 15.60
C TYR A 101 -18.77 24.92 16.18
N ARG A 102 -18.98 23.65 16.57
CA ARG A 102 -17.87 22.82 17.07
C ARG A 102 -16.80 22.63 15.98
N PRO A 103 -15.49 22.71 16.31
CA PRO A 103 -14.43 22.79 15.31
C PRO A 103 -14.40 21.62 14.30
N ILE A 104 -14.72 20.40 14.74
CA ILE A 104 -14.76 19.23 13.85
C ILE A 104 -15.89 19.32 12.81
N PHE A 105 -17.02 19.95 13.14
CA PHE A 105 -18.14 20.12 12.21
C PHE A 105 -17.88 21.23 11.21
N GLN A 106 -17.26 22.33 11.64
CA GLN A 106 -16.76 23.37 10.74
C GLN A 106 -15.69 22.81 9.79
N PHE A 107 -14.76 21.99 10.31
CA PHE A 107 -13.77 21.32 9.47
C PHE A 107 -14.40 20.34 8.47
N ARG A 108 -15.42 19.58 8.89
CA ARG A 108 -16.21 18.73 7.99
C ARG A 108 -16.87 19.55 6.87
N ALA A 109 -17.44 20.71 7.19
CA ALA A 109 -18.03 21.60 6.19
C ALA A 109 -16.96 22.10 5.19
N LYS A 110 -15.79 22.50 5.69
CA LYS A 110 -14.67 22.90 4.83
C LYS A 110 -14.21 21.77 3.92
N LEU A 111 -14.08 20.55 4.44
CA LEU A 111 -13.70 19.38 3.64
C LEU A 111 -14.73 19.08 2.54
N LYS A 112 -16.03 19.23 2.80
CA LYS A 112 -17.07 19.10 1.76
C LYS A 112 -16.92 20.15 0.66
N GLN A 113 -16.68 21.41 1.04
CA GLN A 113 -16.43 22.49 0.08
C GLN A 113 -15.22 22.18 -0.82
N LEU A 114 -14.14 21.63 -0.25
CA LEU A 114 -12.96 21.23 -1.03
C LEU A 114 -13.24 20.08 -2.00
N VAL A 115 -14.18 19.19 -1.67
CA VAL A 115 -14.64 18.13 -2.58
C VAL A 115 -15.50 18.71 -3.70
N GLU A 116 -16.42 19.62 -3.38
CA GLU A 116 -17.28 20.31 -4.34
C GLU A 116 -16.47 21.10 -5.37
N HIS A 117 -15.39 21.76 -4.92
CA HIS A 117 -14.45 22.46 -5.81
C HIS A 117 -13.43 21.55 -6.51
N GLY A 118 -13.51 20.22 -6.35
CA GLY A 118 -12.61 19.27 -7.01
C GLY A 118 -11.16 19.28 -6.50
N ILE A 119 -10.88 19.98 -5.39
CA ILE A 119 -9.55 20.04 -4.77
C ILE A 119 -9.22 18.70 -4.10
N TYR A 120 -10.22 18.08 -3.45
CA TYR A 120 -10.09 16.76 -2.84
C TYR A 120 -11.05 15.74 -3.45
N GLU A 121 -10.62 14.48 -3.49
CA GLU A 121 -11.54 13.36 -3.62
C GLU A 121 -12.34 13.18 -2.32
N ASP A 122 -13.59 12.73 -2.43
CA ASP A 122 -14.46 12.43 -1.29
C ASP A 122 -13.84 11.42 -0.31
N THR A 123 -13.13 10.41 -0.81
CA THR A 123 -12.38 9.44 -0.01
C THR A 123 -11.25 10.07 0.79
N THR A 124 -10.57 11.08 0.22
CA THR A 124 -9.49 11.81 0.89
C THR A 124 -10.06 12.65 2.03
N ALA A 125 -11.13 13.40 1.74
CA ALA A 125 -11.84 14.21 2.72
C ALA A 125 -12.41 13.35 3.88
N ALA A 126 -13.09 12.25 3.56
CA ALA A 126 -13.61 11.31 4.56
C ALA A 126 -12.47 10.69 5.40
N GLY A 127 -11.33 10.37 4.78
CA GLY A 127 -10.14 9.88 5.48
C GLY A 127 -9.58 10.88 6.48
N TYR A 128 -9.43 12.15 6.09
CA TYR A 128 -8.98 13.22 6.98
C TYR A 128 -9.92 13.40 8.17
N LEU A 129 -11.23 13.50 7.91
CA LEU A 129 -12.22 13.63 8.97
C LEU A 129 -12.19 12.42 9.92
N SER A 130 -11.98 11.21 9.39
CA SER A 130 -11.86 10.01 10.21
C SER A 130 -10.67 10.05 11.16
N HIS A 131 -9.51 10.56 10.71
CA HIS A 131 -8.35 10.72 11.59
C HIS A 131 -8.60 11.75 12.69
N ILE A 132 -9.30 12.85 12.37
CA ILE A 132 -9.67 13.87 13.37
C ILE A 132 -10.65 13.31 14.41
N ARG A 133 -11.63 12.49 14.01
CA ARG A 133 -12.48 11.77 14.98
C ARG A 133 -11.66 10.89 15.92
N SER A 134 -10.68 10.16 15.39
CA SER A 134 -9.77 9.36 16.23
C SER A 134 -8.92 10.22 17.17
N PHE A 135 -8.50 11.41 16.75
CA PHE A 135 -7.81 12.38 17.61
C PHE A 135 -8.70 12.84 18.77
N TYR A 136 -9.96 13.22 18.51
CA TYR A 136 -10.90 13.57 19.57
C TYR A 136 -11.22 12.39 20.51
N THR A 137 -11.32 11.17 19.96
CA THR A 137 -11.52 9.95 20.75
C THR A 137 -10.34 9.69 21.69
N PHE A 138 -9.11 9.91 21.21
CA PHE A 138 -7.92 9.91 22.05
C PHE A 138 -8.02 10.97 23.15
N CYS A 139 -8.36 12.22 22.80
CA CYS A 139 -8.45 13.31 23.77
C CYS A 139 -9.46 13.00 24.88
N TYR A 140 -10.63 12.47 24.53
CA TYR A 140 -11.65 12.05 25.49
C TYR A 140 -11.17 10.88 26.38
N ARG A 141 -10.56 9.84 25.78
CA ARG A 141 -10.05 8.66 26.50
C ARG A 141 -8.99 9.03 27.54
N HIS A 142 -8.14 10.01 27.23
CA HIS A 142 -7.07 10.49 28.12
C HIS A 142 -7.46 11.73 28.94
N ARG A 143 -8.76 12.08 29.01
CA ARG A 143 -9.30 13.19 29.82
C ARG A 143 -8.77 14.58 29.44
N TYR A 144 -8.27 14.75 28.22
CA TYR A 144 -8.03 16.08 27.64
C TYR A 144 -9.32 16.78 27.21
N LEU A 145 -10.44 16.03 27.16
CA LEU A 145 -11.79 16.53 26.93
C LEU A 145 -12.77 15.81 27.85
N GLU A 146 -13.77 16.54 28.33
CA GLU A 146 -14.86 15.99 29.14
C GLU A 146 -15.88 15.22 28.32
N GLN A 147 -16.08 15.60 27.05
CA GLN A 147 -17.02 14.95 26.15
C GLN A 147 -16.53 14.97 24.70
N LEU A 148 -17.07 14.06 23.88
CA LEU A 148 -16.81 14.05 22.45
C LEU A 148 -17.62 15.15 21.76
N PRO A 149 -17.03 15.84 20.75
CA PRO A 149 -17.79 16.85 20.02
C PRO A 149 -18.87 16.26 19.11
N PHE A 150 -18.87 14.95 18.87
CA PHE A 150 -19.78 14.21 18.00
C PHE A 150 -20.41 13.02 18.73
N ASN A 151 -21.54 12.53 18.21
CA ASN A 151 -22.23 11.36 18.76
C ASN A 151 -21.80 10.08 18.04
N ILE A 152 -21.59 9.02 18.80
CA ILE A 152 -21.45 7.65 18.28
C ILE A 152 -22.86 7.07 18.14
N THR A 153 -23.29 6.82 16.92
CA THR A 153 -24.65 6.35 16.59
C THR A 153 -24.70 4.85 16.36
N GLY A 154 -23.56 4.16 16.38
CA GLY A 154 -23.49 2.71 16.25
C GLY A 154 -22.07 2.22 15.99
N LYS A 155 -21.94 0.94 15.64
CA LYS A 155 -20.67 0.34 15.24
C LYS A 155 -20.80 -0.36 13.90
N THR A 156 -19.75 -0.27 13.11
CA THR A 156 -19.59 -1.12 11.92
C THR A 156 -19.40 -2.56 12.35
N ARG A 157 -19.61 -3.51 11.41
CA ARG A 157 -19.31 -4.94 11.61
C ARG A 157 -17.86 -5.25 12.03
N TYR A 158 -16.96 -4.28 11.94
CA TYR A 158 -15.55 -4.38 12.31
C TYR A 158 -15.23 -3.70 13.64
N GLY A 159 -16.27 -3.29 14.39
CA GLY A 159 -16.13 -2.62 15.68
C GLY A 159 -15.78 -1.13 15.60
N ASN A 160 -15.61 -0.54 14.41
CA ASN A 160 -15.36 0.90 14.28
C ASN A 160 -16.64 1.71 14.52
N ASP A 161 -16.52 2.85 15.19
CA ASP A 161 -17.66 3.73 15.49
C ASP A 161 -18.23 4.40 14.24
N ILE A 162 -19.57 4.34 14.14
CA ILE A 162 -20.38 5.14 13.24
C ILE A 162 -20.73 6.41 14.00
N THR A 163 -20.52 7.57 13.39
CA THR A 163 -20.71 8.86 14.06
C THR A 163 -21.57 9.78 13.21
N ASP A 164 -22.23 10.72 13.88
CA ASP A 164 -23.02 11.78 13.24
C ASP A 164 -22.13 12.82 12.50
N CYS A 165 -20.82 12.83 12.74
CA CYS A 165 -19.84 13.62 12.00
C CYS A 165 -19.15 12.80 10.90
N SER A 166 -19.76 12.69 9.72
CA SER A 166 -19.20 11.91 8.60
C SER A 166 -19.39 12.57 7.23
N ILE A 167 -18.53 12.22 6.28
CA ILE A 167 -18.64 12.62 4.87
C ILE A 167 -19.04 11.37 4.08
N SER A 168 -20.16 11.45 3.37
CA SER A 168 -20.61 10.38 2.49
C SER A 168 -19.65 10.24 1.32
N ILE A 169 -19.11 9.05 1.15
CA ILE A 169 -18.30 8.70 -0.01
C ILE A 169 -19.29 8.29 -1.10
N ARG A 170 -19.28 8.98 -2.25
CA ARG A 170 -20.05 8.52 -3.40
C ARG A 170 -19.46 7.19 -3.80
N SER A 171 -20.29 6.15 -3.91
CA SER A 171 -19.86 4.84 -4.38
C SER A 171 -19.32 4.99 -5.81
N ARG A 172 -18.03 5.28 -5.93
CA ARG A 172 -17.26 4.92 -7.11
C ARG A 172 -16.89 3.48 -6.83
N THR A 173 -17.69 2.52 -7.30
CA THR A 173 -17.14 1.20 -7.59
C THR A 173 -15.90 1.50 -8.42
N ARG A 174 -14.72 1.30 -7.83
CA ARG A 174 -13.47 1.37 -8.57
C ARG A 174 -13.60 0.23 -9.56
N ARG A 175 -14.12 0.54 -10.76
CA ARG A 175 -14.34 -0.47 -11.80
C ARG A 175 -12.99 -1.14 -11.97
N LEU A 176 -12.95 -2.44 -11.69
CA LEU A 176 -11.79 -3.24 -12.04
C LEU A 176 -11.63 -3.09 -13.54
N ARG A 177 -10.41 -2.80 -13.98
CA ARG A 177 -10.07 -2.65 -15.39
C ARG A 177 -9.03 -3.68 -15.75
N PRO A 178 -9.37 -4.99 -15.75
CA PRO A 178 -8.43 -5.98 -16.25
C PRO A 178 -8.00 -5.58 -17.66
N LEU A 179 -6.73 -5.82 -17.97
CA LEU A 179 -6.19 -5.57 -19.29
C LEU A 179 -6.82 -6.58 -20.26
N SER A 180 -7.43 -6.08 -21.33
CA SER A 180 -7.88 -6.90 -22.45
C SER A 180 -6.67 -7.49 -23.19
N GLU A 181 -6.89 -8.51 -24.02
CA GLU A 181 -5.85 -9.05 -24.91
C GLU A 181 -5.19 -7.94 -25.75
N TYR A 182 -5.99 -7.06 -26.35
CA TYR A 182 -5.48 -5.92 -27.11
C TYR A 182 -4.54 -5.03 -26.28
N HIS A 183 -4.93 -4.70 -25.05
CA HIS A 183 -4.10 -3.89 -24.16
C HIS A 183 -2.85 -4.63 -23.66
N LEU A 184 -2.91 -5.96 -23.50
CA LEU A 184 -1.73 -6.79 -23.21
C LEU A 184 -0.75 -6.79 -24.39
N LYS A 185 -1.23 -6.90 -25.64
CA LYS A 185 -0.40 -6.79 -26.86
C LYS A 185 0.35 -5.47 -26.88
N LEU A 186 -0.38 -4.36 -26.70
CA LEU A 186 0.25 -3.02 -26.65
C LEU A 186 1.26 -2.88 -25.51
N LEU A 187 0.96 -3.45 -24.34
CA LEU A 187 1.87 -3.45 -23.19
C LEU A 187 3.20 -4.14 -23.53
N PHE A 188 3.15 -5.35 -24.07
CA PHE A 188 4.35 -6.11 -24.40
C PHE A 188 5.11 -5.55 -25.62
N GLN A 189 4.44 -4.89 -26.55
CA GLN A 189 5.12 -4.16 -27.64
C GLN A 189 5.86 -2.91 -27.12
N SER A 190 5.32 -2.24 -26.10
CA SER A 190 5.81 -0.93 -25.63
C SER A 190 6.75 -0.98 -24.44
N TRP A 191 6.85 -2.11 -23.72
CA TRP A 191 7.63 -2.20 -22.48
C TRP A 191 9.15 -2.15 -22.65
N HIS A 192 9.65 -2.07 -23.90
CA HIS A 192 11.07 -1.93 -24.19
C HIS A 192 11.66 -0.65 -23.59
N VAL A 193 10.82 0.38 -23.35
CA VAL A 193 11.16 1.67 -22.73
C VAL A 193 11.52 1.59 -21.24
N VAL A 194 11.37 0.42 -20.61
CA VAL A 194 11.80 0.17 -19.23
C VAL A 194 12.80 -0.98 -19.14
N ALA A 195 13.57 -0.99 -18.06
CA ALA A 195 14.57 -2.01 -17.81
C ALA A 195 13.95 -3.41 -17.56
N PRO A 196 14.69 -4.51 -17.79
CA PRO A 196 14.20 -5.87 -17.60
C PRO A 196 13.61 -6.13 -16.21
N GLU A 197 14.14 -5.49 -15.17
CA GLU A 197 13.61 -5.57 -13.80
C GLU A 197 12.13 -5.18 -13.72
N ILE A 198 11.76 -4.11 -14.42
CA ILE A 198 10.39 -3.59 -14.40
C ILE A 198 9.47 -4.53 -15.17
N ARG A 199 9.96 -5.12 -16.26
CA ARG A 199 9.22 -6.13 -17.02
C ARG A 199 8.95 -7.35 -16.15
N LEU A 200 9.95 -7.87 -15.43
CA LEU A 200 9.78 -8.96 -14.45
C LEU A 200 8.78 -8.60 -13.35
N CYS A 201 8.85 -7.38 -12.80
CA CYS A 201 7.88 -6.89 -11.81
C CYS A 201 6.43 -6.90 -12.35
N ILE A 202 6.23 -6.48 -13.61
CA ILE A 202 4.92 -6.51 -14.29
C ILE A 202 4.45 -7.95 -14.44
N LEU A 203 5.33 -8.85 -14.90
CA LEU A 203 5.02 -10.28 -15.04
C LEU A 203 4.61 -10.91 -13.69
N MET A 204 5.33 -10.62 -12.61
CA MET A 204 4.93 -11.07 -11.27
C MET A 204 3.54 -10.56 -10.86
N SER A 205 3.17 -9.35 -11.28
CA SER A 205 1.84 -8.82 -11.00
C SER A 205 0.75 -9.47 -11.88
N LEU A 206 1.06 -9.77 -13.14
CA LEU A 206 0.16 -10.38 -14.13
C LEU A 206 -0.07 -11.88 -13.93
N PHE A 207 0.96 -12.62 -13.50
CA PHE A 207 0.95 -14.09 -13.56
C PHE A 207 0.85 -14.79 -12.20
N ILE A 208 1.22 -14.09 -11.12
CA ILE A 208 1.10 -14.62 -9.75
C ILE A 208 0.39 -13.62 -8.81
N GLY A 209 -0.18 -12.55 -9.37
CA GLY A 209 -0.98 -11.60 -8.63
C GLY A 209 -0.25 -11.03 -7.42
N LEU A 210 0.96 -10.50 -7.58
CA LEU A 210 1.61 -9.71 -6.53
C LEU A 210 1.16 -8.25 -6.58
N ARG A 211 1.13 -7.58 -5.41
CA ARG A 211 1.01 -6.12 -5.30
C ARG A 211 2.38 -5.48 -5.49
N GLU A 212 2.42 -4.21 -5.86
CA GLU A 212 3.65 -3.42 -6.02
C GLU A 212 4.58 -3.56 -4.80
N THR A 213 4.04 -3.47 -3.58
CA THR A 213 4.84 -3.63 -2.36
C THR A 213 5.43 -5.02 -2.19
N GLU A 214 4.73 -6.04 -2.65
CA GLU A 214 5.11 -7.45 -2.53
C GLU A 214 6.21 -7.76 -3.55
N VAL A 215 6.03 -7.32 -4.81
CA VAL A 215 7.06 -7.38 -5.86
C VAL A 215 8.36 -6.72 -5.39
N SER A 216 8.27 -5.54 -4.76
CA SER A 216 9.43 -4.82 -4.22
C SER A 216 10.10 -5.45 -2.98
N SER A 217 9.63 -6.60 -2.50
CA SER A 217 10.15 -7.23 -1.27
C SER A 217 10.35 -8.73 -1.36
N ILE A 218 9.86 -9.35 -2.42
CA ILE A 218 9.92 -10.79 -2.58
C ILE A 218 11.37 -11.24 -2.69
N PRO A 219 11.86 -12.17 -1.84
CA PRO A 219 13.26 -12.58 -1.90
C PRO A 219 13.49 -13.60 -3.02
N LYS A 220 14.70 -13.62 -3.57
CA LYS A 220 15.04 -14.53 -4.68
C LYS A 220 14.86 -16.00 -4.35
N ARG A 221 15.00 -16.40 -3.07
CA ARG A 221 14.86 -17.79 -2.63
C ARG A 221 13.51 -18.43 -2.93
N LEU A 222 12.46 -17.62 -3.13
CA LEU A 222 11.12 -18.14 -3.46
C LEU A 222 10.98 -18.58 -4.92
N PHE A 223 11.92 -18.20 -5.80
CA PHE A 223 11.93 -18.62 -7.19
C PHE A 223 12.75 -19.90 -7.37
N LYS A 224 12.31 -21.00 -6.76
CA LYS A 224 12.97 -22.31 -6.89
C LYS A 224 11.99 -23.37 -7.36
N VAL A 225 12.39 -24.14 -8.36
CA VAL A 225 11.68 -25.35 -8.79
C VAL A 225 12.19 -26.52 -7.95
N PRO A 226 11.32 -27.27 -7.24
CA PRO A 226 11.74 -28.46 -6.49
C PRO A 226 12.42 -29.49 -7.40
N LYS A 227 13.44 -30.19 -6.88
CA LYS A 227 14.17 -31.21 -7.65
C LYS A 227 13.19 -32.30 -8.12
N GLY A 228 13.19 -32.60 -9.41
CA GLY A 228 12.30 -33.60 -10.01
C GLY A 228 10.85 -33.14 -10.26
N PHE A 229 10.52 -31.88 -10.00
CA PHE A 229 9.19 -31.34 -10.27
C PHE A 229 8.92 -31.24 -11.79
N LYS A 230 7.81 -31.83 -12.25
CA LYS A 230 7.39 -31.84 -13.67
C LYS A 230 6.11 -31.05 -13.95
N GLY A 231 5.52 -30.42 -12.94
CA GLY A 231 4.29 -29.65 -13.10
C GLY A 231 4.51 -28.30 -13.77
N ARG A 232 3.44 -27.69 -14.29
CA ARG A 232 3.49 -26.34 -14.90
C ARG A 232 3.58 -25.22 -13.87
N ASN A 233 3.02 -25.42 -12.69
CA ASN A 233 2.99 -24.45 -11.60
C ASN A 233 3.47 -25.10 -10.31
N VAL A 234 4.50 -24.54 -9.67
CA VAL A 234 4.92 -24.95 -8.33
C VAL A 234 3.82 -24.51 -7.34
N PRO A 235 3.11 -25.43 -6.68
CA PRO A 235 2.04 -25.08 -5.77
C PRO A 235 2.58 -24.53 -4.44
N ASP A 236 1.70 -23.91 -3.67
CA ASP A 236 1.90 -23.62 -2.24
C ASP A 236 3.16 -22.82 -1.88
N ILE A 237 3.54 -21.84 -2.70
CA ILE A 237 4.60 -20.89 -2.33
C ILE A 237 4.03 -19.85 -1.38
N THR A 238 4.61 -19.78 -0.18
CA THR A 238 4.16 -18.86 0.86
C THR A 238 4.66 -17.44 0.58
N VAL A 239 3.71 -16.51 0.48
CA VAL A 239 3.95 -15.08 0.30
C VAL A 239 3.39 -14.32 1.49
N GLY A 240 4.29 -13.80 2.33
CA GLY A 240 3.95 -12.98 3.48
C GLY A 240 5.15 -12.68 4.37
N PRO A 241 4.93 -12.06 5.54
CA PRO A 241 5.99 -11.71 6.48
C PRO A 241 6.94 -12.86 6.83
N LYS A 242 6.45 -14.10 6.97
CA LYS A 242 7.27 -15.31 7.22
C LYS A 242 8.31 -15.54 6.14
N THR A 243 7.99 -15.17 4.90
CA THR A 243 8.92 -15.26 3.77
C THR A 243 9.56 -13.91 3.44
N ARG A 244 9.54 -12.95 4.36
CA ARG A 244 10.06 -11.57 4.22
C ARG A 244 9.34 -10.71 3.17
N VAL A 245 8.19 -11.15 2.68
CA VAL A 245 7.38 -10.38 1.73
C VAL A 245 6.48 -9.40 2.47
N ARG A 246 6.51 -8.12 2.08
CA ARG A 246 5.67 -7.06 2.65
C ARG A 246 4.25 -7.09 2.08
N THR A 247 3.38 -7.88 2.71
CA THR A 247 1.95 -7.94 2.36
C THR A 247 1.12 -6.91 3.10
N LYS A 248 0.01 -6.50 2.48
CA LYS A 248 -0.98 -5.61 3.12
C LYS A 248 -1.59 -6.30 4.33
N GLY A 249 -1.51 -5.67 5.49
CA GLY A 249 -2.04 -6.22 6.75
C GLY A 249 -1.26 -7.41 7.30
N SER A 250 -0.04 -7.68 6.81
CA SER A 250 0.78 -8.81 7.26
C SER A 250 0.10 -10.18 7.10
N VAL A 251 -0.74 -10.31 6.07
CA VAL A 251 -1.44 -11.56 5.75
C VAL A 251 -0.49 -12.51 5.02
N GLU A 252 -0.45 -13.76 5.47
CA GLU A 252 0.18 -14.88 4.78
C GLU A 252 -0.77 -15.47 3.74
N ARG A 253 -0.25 -15.86 2.58
CA ARG A 253 -1.03 -16.60 1.58
C ARG A 253 -0.16 -17.55 0.76
N GLN A 254 -0.78 -18.60 0.26
CA GLN A 254 -0.17 -19.53 -0.68
C GLN A 254 -0.52 -19.11 -2.10
N ILE A 255 0.49 -19.07 -2.97
CA ILE A 255 0.33 -18.69 -4.37
C ILE A 255 1.06 -19.71 -5.24
N PRO A 256 0.43 -20.27 -6.27
CA PRO A 256 1.14 -21.09 -7.24
C PRO A 256 2.01 -20.21 -8.15
N PHE A 257 3.27 -20.59 -8.40
CA PHE A 257 4.14 -19.88 -9.35
C PHE A 257 4.34 -20.72 -10.62
N PRO A 258 4.15 -20.14 -11.82
CA PRO A 258 4.49 -20.81 -13.06
C PRO A 258 5.99 -21.12 -13.13
N VAL A 259 6.33 -22.34 -13.55
CA VAL A 259 7.73 -22.79 -13.69
C VAL A 259 8.50 -21.92 -14.67
N TRP A 260 7.88 -21.49 -15.77
CA TRP A 260 8.52 -20.60 -16.75
C TRP A 260 8.93 -19.26 -16.11
N LEU A 261 8.09 -18.69 -15.24
CA LEU A 261 8.38 -17.42 -14.57
C LEU A 261 9.52 -17.58 -13.55
N ILE A 262 9.52 -18.70 -12.81
CA ILE A 262 10.64 -19.06 -11.94
C ILE A 262 11.94 -19.16 -12.73
N ASN A 263 11.93 -19.86 -13.86
CA ASN A 263 13.11 -20.03 -14.70
C ASN A 263 13.59 -18.71 -15.30
N LEU A 264 12.67 -17.86 -15.74
CA LEU A 264 12.97 -16.53 -16.27
C LEU A 264 13.63 -15.63 -15.21
N VAL A 265 13.08 -15.61 -14.00
CA VAL A 265 13.67 -14.86 -12.86
C VAL A 265 15.03 -15.43 -12.49
N ASN A 266 15.19 -16.75 -12.47
CA ASN A 266 16.49 -17.40 -12.23
C ASN A 266 17.51 -17.11 -13.33
N LYS A 267 17.08 -16.98 -14.59
CA LYS A 267 17.95 -16.54 -15.69
C LYS A 267 18.47 -15.12 -15.42
N TYR A 268 17.57 -14.22 -15.02
CA TYR A 268 17.95 -12.87 -14.59
C TYR A 268 18.94 -12.87 -13.42
N HIS A 269 18.74 -13.73 -12.42
CA HIS A 269 19.66 -13.85 -11.27
C HIS A 269 21.06 -14.34 -11.63
N LYS A 270 21.24 -14.97 -12.81
CA LYS A 270 22.56 -15.39 -13.31
C LYS A 270 23.32 -14.30 -14.04
N THR A 271 22.67 -13.17 -14.38
CA THR A 271 23.34 -12.06 -15.05
C THR A 271 24.31 -11.32 -14.12
N GLU A 272 25.41 -10.82 -14.67
CA GLU A 272 26.36 -9.97 -13.94
C GLU A 272 25.68 -8.73 -13.36
N ARG A 273 24.70 -8.19 -14.09
CA ARG A 273 23.87 -7.07 -13.65
C ARG A 273 23.19 -7.34 -12.31
N TYR A 274 22.59 -8.51 -12.13
CA TYR A 274 21.94 -8.86 -10.87
C TYR A 274 22.96 -9.21 -9.79
N LYS A 275 23.99 -10.02 -10.13
CA LYS A 275 25.02 -10.44 -9.17
C LYS A 275 25.68 -9.24 -8.48
N LYS A 276 26.10 -8.24 -9.24
CA LYS A 276 26.69 -7.01 -8.71
C LYS A 276 25.75 -6.29 -7.73
N ARG A 277 24.48 -6.12 -8.10
CA ARG A 277 23.48 -5.46 -7.24
C ARG A 277 23.19 -6.27 -5.97
N ALA A 278 23.19 -7.59 -6.08
CA ALA A 278 23.00 -8.48 -4.95
C ALA A 278 24.18 -8.41 -3.97
N GLU A 279 25.41 -8.25 -4.47
CA GLU A 279 26.59 -7.99 -3.64
C GLU A 279 26.50 -6.64 -2.93
N ASP A 280 26.12 -5.57 -3.64
CA ASP A 280 25.90 -4.25 -3.05
C ASP A 280 24.85 -4.32 -1.92
N TYR A 281 23.71 -4.99 -2.17
CA TYR A 281 22.67 -5.19 -1.17
C TYR A 281 23.19 -5.95 0.07
N LYS A 282 23.95 -7.03 -0.12
CA LYS A 282 24.53 -7.79 1.00
C LYS A 282 25.47 -6.95 1.83
N LEU A 283 26.32 -6.14 1.19
CA LEU A 283 27.25 -5.25 1.87
C LEU A 283 26.51 -4.19 2.70
N MET A 284 25.41 -3.63 2.17
CA MET A 284 24.63 -2.60 2.86
C MET A 284 23.80 -3.12 4.04
N TYR A 285 23.29 -4.35 3.93
CA TYR A 285 22.28 -4.87 4.86
C TYR A 285 22.75 -6.08 5.70
N ASP A 286 24.02 -6.47 5.57
CA ASP A 286 24.65 -7.62 6.25
C ASP A 286 23.72 -8.86 6.28
N CYS A 287 23.42 -9.37 5.09
CA CYS A 287 22.43 -10.43 4.92
C CYS A 287 22.93 -11.61 4.09
N SER A 288 22.35 -12.76 4.34
CA SER A 288 22.61 -13.98 3.58
C SER A 288 21.95 -13.95 2.20
N ASP A 289 22.48 -14.77 1.29
CA ASP A 289 22.05 -14.82 -0.12
C ASP A 289 20.54 -15.11 -0.30
N ASP A 290 19.96 -15.89 0.61
CA ASP A 290 18.55 -16.25 0.59
C ASP A 290 17.61 -15.08 0.99
N GLN A 291 18.14 -14.04 1.62
CA GLN A 291 17.40 -12.86 2.04
C GLN A 291 17.38 -11.75 0.98
N VAL A 292 18.21 -11.87 -0.05
CA VAL A 292 18.33 -10.86 -1.11
C VAL A 292 17.01 -10.75 -1.89
N PRO A 293 16.46 -9.54 -2.10
CA PRO A 293 15.29 -9.30 -2.94
C PRO A 293 15.49 -9.83 -4.36
N ALA A 294 14.45 -10.41 -4.95
CA ALA A 294 14.49 -10.96 -6.31
C ALA A 294 14.73 -9.90 -7.39
N ILE A 295 14.41 -8.64 -7.11
CA ILE A 295 14.57 -7.51 -8.01
C ILE A 295 15.22 -6.35 -7.26
N LEU A 296 16.30 -5.81 -7.82
CA LEU A 296 17.09 -4.70 -7.26
C LEU A 296 17.29 -3.62 -8.33
N ASN A 297 17.31 -2.36 -7.90
CA ASN A 297 17.62 -1.21 -8.73
C ASN A 297 19.13 -1.09 -8.97
N ARG A 298 19.56 -0.04 -9.68
CA ARG A 298 20.99 0.16 -10.01
C ARG A 298 21.88 0.42 -8.80
N ASP A 299 21.30 0.88 -7.70
CA ASP A 299 21.98 1.25 -6.46
C ASP A 299 21.98 0.08 -5.47
N GLY A 300 21.61 -1.14 -5.92
CA GLY A 300 21.53 -2.32 -5.07
C GLY A 300 20.31 -2.34 -4.14
N GLU A 301 19.35 -1.41 -4.28
CA GLU A 301 18.19 -1.32 -3.39
C GLU A 301 16.89 -1.82 -4.05
N PRO A 302 15.86 -2.23 -3.26
CA PRO A 302 14.56 -2.54 -3.81
C PRO A 302 13.87 -1.33 -4.45
N TYR A 303 13.14 -1.53 -5.54
CA TYR A 303 12.31 -0.48 -6.13
C TYR A 303 11.20 -0.04 -5.18
N SER A 304 11.01 1.27 -4.99
CA SER A 304 9.84 1.79 -4.25
C SER A 304 8.56 1.67 -5.09
N THR A 305 7.40 1.65 -4.44
CA THR A 305 6.09 1.65 -5.15
C THR A 305 5.88 2.91 -5.99
N ALA A 306 6.40 4.05 -5.53
CA ALA A 306 6.37 5.30 -6.28
C ALA A 306 7.21 5.19 -7.56
N THR A 307 8.39 4.57 -7.47
CA THR A 307 9.25 4.31 -8.62
C THR A 307 8.59 3.37 -9.63
N LEU A 308 7.99 2.26 -9.17
CA LEU A 308 7.24 1.35 -10.04
C LEU A 308 6.07 2.06 -10.74
N THR A 309 5.33 2.89 -10.01
CA THR A 309 4.21 3.68 -10.58
C THR A 309 4.69 4.69 -11.62
N SER A 310 5.83 5.36 -11.37
CA SER A 310 6.44 6.28 -12.33
C SER A 310 6.89 5.56 -13.61
N LEU A 311 7.51 4.38 -13.46
CA LEU A 311 7.96 3.58 -14.60
C LEU A 311 6.79 2.99 -15.39
N TRP A 312 5.68 2.62 -14.74
CA TRP A 312 4.41 2.33 -15.42
C TRP A 312 3.91 3.51 -16.26
N GLY A 313 4.03 4.73 -15.71
CA GLY A 313 3.68 5.95 -16.41
C GLY A 313 4.46 6.15 -17.71
N LYS A 314 5.74 5.75 -17.75
CA LYS A 314 6.54 5.77 -18.97
C LYS A 314 6.00 4.82 -20.03
N ILE A 315 5.71 3.57 -19.66
CA ILE A 315 5.13 2.58 -20.57
C ILE A 315 3.76 3.06 -21.07
N THR A 316 2.92 3.57 -20.17
CA THR A 316 1.60 4.12 -20.52
C THR A 316 1.71 5.29 -21.49
N LYS A 317 2.71 6.16 -21.34
CA LYS A 317 2.96 7.26 -22.28
C LYS A 317 3.34 6.73 -23.66
N GLU A 318 4.12 5.65 -23.72
CA GLU A 318 4.48 5.00 -24.98
C GLU A 318 3.27 4.38 -25.66
N ILE A 319 2.49 3.58 -24.92
CA ILE A 319 1.26 2.96 -25.43
C ILE A 319 0.27 4.02 -25.95
N ARG A 320 0.16 5.17 -25.26
CA ARG A 320 -0.75 6.26 -25.65
C ARG A 320 -0.42 6.92 -26.97
N LYS A 321 0.77 6.70 -27.53
CA LYS A 321 1.07 7.10 -28.91
C LYS A 321 0.30 6.24 -29.93
N ILE A 322 -0.02 5.00 -29.57
CA ILE A 322 -0.76 4.03 -30.38
C ILE A 322 -2.25 4.07 -30.02
N ASP A 323 -2.58 4.02 -28.72
CA ASP A 323 -3.95 4.11 -28.21
C ASP A 323 -4.08 5.21 -27.13
N PRO A 324 -4.57 6.41 -27.51
CA PRO A 324 -4.82 7.52 -26.59
C PRO A 324 -5.76 7.20 -25.40
N HIS A 325 -6.59 6.16 -25.53
CA HIS A 325 -7.57 5.72 -24.54
C HIS A 325 -7.01 4.72 -23.53
N TYR A 326 -5.75 4.31 -23.64
CA TYR A 326 -5.11 3.46 -22.64
C TYR A 326 -5.04 4.15 -21.26
N ARG A 327 -5.87 3.69 -20.32
CA ARG A 327 -6.07 4.30 -18.99
C ARG A 327 -5.79 3.32 -17.83
N HIS A 328 -5.01 2.27 -18.09
CA HIS A 328 -4.66 1.28 -17.07
C HIS A 328 -3.61 1.80 -16.07
N LYS A 329 -3.71 1.31 -14.84
CA LYS A 329 -2.72 1.48 -13.76
C LYS A 329 -2.01 0.15 -13.49
N TRP A 330 -0.86 0.16 -12.83
CA TRP A 330 -0.16 -1.08 -12.46
C TRP A 330 -1.06 -2.08 -11.72
N HIS A 331 -1.88 -1.59 -10.80
CA HIS A 331 -2.83 -2.43 -10.06
C HIS A 331 -3.78 -3.25 -10.95
N ASP A 332 -4.01 -2.80 -12.19
CA ASP A 332 -4.86 -3.49 -13.14
C ASP A 332 -4.23 -4.81 -13.60
N CYS A 333 -2.89 -4.96 -13.59
CA CYS A 333 -2.21 -6.23 -13.83
C CYS A 333 -2.65 -7.32 -12.84
N ARG A 334 -2.76 -6.95 -11.56
CA ARG A 334 -3.27 -7.84 -10.51
C ARG A 334 -4.76 -8.15 -10.74
N CYS A 335 -5.52 -7.21 -11.29
CA CYS A 335 -6.91 -7.43 -11.63
C CYS A 335 -7.03 -8.42 -12.80
N THR A 336 -6.20 -8.29 -13.83
CA THR A 336 -6.08 -9.25 -14.94
C THR A 336 -5.77 -10.66 -14.43
N TYR A 337 -4.79 -10.80 -13.52
CA TYR A 337 -4.50 -12.08 -12.86
C TYR A 337 -5.75 -12.65 -12.17
N GLY A 338 -6.45 -11.81 -11.41
CA GLY A 338 -7.64 -12.20 -10.65
C GLY A 338 -8.77 -12.72 -11.55
N CYS A 339 -9.06 -12.00 -12.63
CA CYS A 339 -10.02 -12.44 -13.64
C CYS A 339 -9.53 -13.75 -14.28
N GLY A 340 -8.37 -13.78 -14.94
CA GLY A 340 -7.89 -14.97 -15.64
C GLY A 340 -7.76 -16.24 -14.78
N THR A 341 -7.44 -16.08 -13.49
CA THR A 341 -7.42 -17.21 -12.54
C THR A 341 -8.83 -17.73 -12.25
N MET A 342 -9.82 -16.84 -12.16
CA MET A 342 -11.22 -17.23 -12.01
C MET A 342 -11.70 -18.03 -13.23
N ASP A 343 -11.35 -17.58 -14.44
CA ASP A 343 -11.68 -18.26 -15.70
C ASP A 343 -11.14 -19.69 -15.69
N ALA A 344 -9.84 -19.80 -15.36
CA ALA A 344 -9.16 -21.09 -15.29
C ALA A 344 -9.79 -22.02 -14.26
N TYR A 345 -10.26 -21.50 -13.12
CA TYR A 345 -10.97 -22.28 -12.11
C TYR A 345 -12.34 -22.72 -12.57
N LEU A 346 -13.12 -21.84 -13.21
CA LEU A 346 -14.46 -22.17 -13.71
C LEU A 346 -14.43 -23.16 -14.88
N ALA A 347 -13.31 -23.23 -15.62
CA ALA A 347 -13.10 -24.23 -16.66
C ALA A 347 -12.76 -25.63 -16.12
N VAL A 348 -12.46 -25.79 -14.82
CA VAL A 348 -12.17 -27.10 -14.23
C VAL A 348 -13.47 -27.83 -13.91
N ASN A 349 -13.73 -28.94 -14.62
CA ASN A 349 -14.87 -29.81 -14.35
C ASN A 349 -14.91 -30.24 -12.87
N GLY A 350 -16.05 -29.99 -12.22
CA GLY A 350 -16.30 -30.35 -10.83
C GLY A 350 -15.91 -29.29 -9.79
N LEU A 351 -15.36 -28.14 -10.19
CA LEU A 351 -15.10 -27.03 -9.27
C LEU A 351 -16.28 -26.05 -9.27
N ASP A 352 -17.06 -26.03 -8.19
CA ASP A 352 -18.15 -25.05 -8.05
C ASP A 352 -17.62 -23.61 -7.92
N ARG A 353 -18.42 -22.65 -8.38
CA ARG A 353 -18.13 -21.21 -8.34
C ARG A 353 -17.74 -20.71 -6.95
N ASN A 354 -18.36 -21.21 -5.89
CA ASN A 354 -18.02 -20.82 -4.52
C ASN A 354 -16.65 -21.34 -4.09
N MET A 355 -16.28 -22.56 -4.52
CA MET A 355 -14.98 -23.13 -4.26
C MET A 355 -13.88 -22.37 -5.02
N ALA A 356 -14.12 -22.05 -6.29
CA ALA A 356 -13.25 -21.21 -7.11
C ALA A 356 -13.01 -19.82 -6.47
N LEU A 357 -14.08 -19.14 -6.06
CA LEU A 357 -14.00 -17.85 -5.34
C LEU A 357 -13.21 -17.96 -4.03
N SER A 358 -13.45 -19.02 -3.25
CA SER A 358 -12.77 -19.25 -1.98
C SER A 358 -11.27 -19.42 -2.19
N GLN A 359 -10.87 -20.21 -3.20
CA GLN A 359 -9.48 -20.42 -3.56
C GLN A 359 -8.83 -19.12 -4.09
N LEU A 360 -9.50 -18.39 -4.98
CA LEU A 360 -9.01 -17.12 -5.50
C LEU A 360 -8.82 -16.09 -4.38
N LYS A 361 -9.80 -15.97 -3.46
CA LYS A 361 -9.72 -15.08 -2.30
C LYS A 361 -8.48 -15.38 -1.45
N LYS A 362 -8.19 -16.67 -1.21
CA LYS A 362 -6.99 -17.12 -0.50
C LYS A 362 -5.71 -16.71 -1.25
N ASN A 363 -5.59 -17.04 -2.53
CA ASN A 363 -4.42 -16.71 -3.36
C ASN A 363 -4.20 -15.18 -3.48
N MET A 364 -5.27 -14.39 -3.45
CA MET A 364 -5.21 -12.92 -3.52
C MET A 364 -5.04 -12.23 -2.16
N GLY A 365 -5.11 -12.96 -1.05
CA GLY A 365 -5.02 -12.42 0.31
C GLY A 365 -6.10 -11.39 0.60
N HIS A 366 -7.32 -11.60 0.08
CA HIS A 366 -8.45 -10.70 0.30
C HIS A 366 -9.17 -11.05 1.60
N SER A 367 -9.28 -10.09 2.52
CA SER A 367 -10.04 -10.28 3.76
C SER A 367 -11.56 -10.33 3.52
N ARG A 368 -12.05 -9.69 2.45
CA ARG A 368 -13.48 -9.62 2.11
C ARG A 368 -13.80 -10.39 0.84
N SER A 369 -14.87 -11.18 0.88
CA SER A 369 -15.46 -11.81 -0.31
C SER A 369 -15.90 -10.77 -1.33
N THR A 370 -16.48 -9.65 -0.88
CA THR A 370 -16.91 -8.52 -1.74
C THR A 370 -15.83 -7.98 -2.67
N THR A 371 -14.55 -8.08 -2.31
CA THR A 371 -13.46 -7.61 -3.18
C THR A 371 -13.16 -8.62 -4.29
N THR A 372 -13.41 -9.90 -4.03
CA THR A 372 -13.23 -11.00 -4.98
C THR A 372 -14.48 -11.16 -5.86
N LEU A 373 -15.68 -10.87 -5.33
CA LEU A 373 -16.93 -10.86 -6.08
C LEU A 373 -16.93 -9.83 -7.22
N LEU A 374 -16.17 -8.74 -7.10
CA LEU A 374 -15.99 -7.79 -8.20
C LEU A 374 -15.41 -8.45 -9.47
N TYR A 375 -14.63 -9.53 -9.35
CA TYR A 375 -14.13 -10.28 -10.51
C TYR A 375 -15.26 -11.06 -11.21
N LEU A 376 -16.25 -11.55 -10.45
CA LEU A 376 -17.44 -12.18 -11.02
C LEU A 376 -18.39 -11.17 -11.66
N GLU A 377 -18.62 -10.02 -10.99
CA GLU A 377 -19.42 -8.95 -11.58
C GLU A 377 -18.83 -8.48 -12.92
N PHE A 378 -17.50 -8.47 -13.05
CA PHE A 378 -16.87 -8.17 -14.32
C PHE A 378 -17.21 -9.22 -15.40
N TRP A 379 -17.21 -10.50 -15.03
CA TRP A 379 -17.57 -11.62 -15.90
C TRP A 379 -19.01 -11.60 -16.37
N ASP A 380 -19.96 -11.43 -15.44
CA ASP A 380 -21.38 -11.43 -15.76
C ASP A 380 -21.78 -10.22 -16.65
N ASN A 381 -20.95 -9.18 -16.72
CA ASN A 381 -21.21 -7.95 -17.47
C ASN A 381 -20.32 -7.76 -18.72
N ASP A 382 -19.35 -8.64 -19.02
CA ASP A 382 -18.46 -8.51 -20.19
C ASP A 382 -18.41 -9.82 -21.01
N PRO A 383 -19.22 -9.92 -22.08
CA PRO A 383 -19.34 -11.13 -22.91
C PRO A 383 -18.11 -11.43 -23.78
N HIS A 384 -17.05 -10.61 -23.75
CA HIS A 384 -15.80 -10.83 -24.48
C HIS A 384 -14.66 -11.41 -23.64
N THR A 385 -14.96 -11.86 -22.42
CA THR A 385 -13.99 -12.51 -21.55
C THR A 385 -13.72 -13.93 -22.03
N THR A 386 -12.88 -14.08 -23.04
CA THR A 386 -12.42 -15.38 -23.52
C THR A 386 -10.91 -15.31 -23.71
N ILE A 387 -10.23 -16.14 -22.91
CA ILE A 387 -8.84 -16.58 -23.06
C ILE A 387 -7.78 -15.55 -22.68
N ILE A 388 -7.62 -15.28 -21.38
CA ILE A 388 -6.36 -14.74 -20.85
C ILE A 388 -5.31 -15.86 -20.77
N ALA A 389 -5.71 -17.12 -20.56
CA ALA A 389 -4.80 -18.24 -20.31
C ALA A 389 -3.96 -18.66 -21.53
N ASP A 390 -4.56 -18.83 -22.73
CA ASP A 390 -3.81 -19.23 -23.93
C ASP A 390 -3.05 -18.04 -24.53
N VAL A 391 -3.64 -16.84 -24.51
CA VAL A 391 -2.98 -15.58 -24.88
C VAL A 391 -1.72 -15.36 -24.03
N MET A 392 -1.78 -15.68 -22.73
CA MET A 392 -0.62 -15.65 -21.85
C MET A 392 0.44 -16.70 -22.23
N GLY A 393 0.06 -17.83 -22.82
CA GLY A 393 0.97 -18.83 -23.38
C GLY A 393 1.74 -18.30 -24.60
N ASP A 394 1.03 -17.74 -25.58
CA ASP A 394 1.63 -17.14 -26.78
C ASP A 394 2.56 -15.97 -26.42
N PHE A 395 2.16 -15.18 -25.43
CA PHE A 395 3.03 -14.13 -24.92
C PHE A 395 4.24 -14.69 -24.19
N VAL A 396 4.18 -15.83 -23.51
CA VAL A 396 5.32 -16.38 -22.76
C VAL A 396 6.51 -16.63 -23.68
N GLU A 397 6.28 -17.13 -24.90
CA GLU A 397 7.35 -17.32 -25.89
C GLU A 397 7.95 -15.97 -26.32
N MET A 398 7.11 -15.01 -26.72
CA MET A 398 7.54 -13.65 -27.07
C MET A 398 8.24 -12.92 -25.90
N ILE A 399 7.83 -13.18 -24.66
CA ILE A 399 8.39 -12.63 -23.43
C ILE A 399 9.78 -13.20 -23.17
N ILE A 400 9.97 -14.51 -23.35
CA ILE A 400 11.26 -15.18 -23.15
C ILE A 400 12.29 -14.67 -24.13
N GLU A 401 11.90 -14.39 -25.38
CA GLU A 401 12.77 -13.85 -26.43
C GLU A 401 13.06 -12.35 -26.25
N SER A 402 12.06 -11.55 -25.83
CA SER A 402 12.20 -10.09 -25.71
C SER A 402 12.81 -9.60 -24.39
N ILE A 403 12.86 -10.45 -23.37
CA ILE A 403 13.62 -10.20 -22.14
C ILE A 403 15.07 -10.59 -22.42
N GLY A 404 15.76 -9.68 -23.13
CA GLY A 404 17.20 -9.73 -23.43
C GLY A 404 18.05 -9.70 -22.17
N VAL A 405 18.08 -10.85 -21.50
CA VAL A 405 18.79 -11.17 -20.26
C VAL A 405 19.84 -12.21 -20.54
#